data_AF-A0A3D1HDM1-F1
#
_entry.id   AF-A0A3D1HDM1-F1
#
_cell.length_a   1.000
_cell.length_b   1.000
_cell.length_c   1.000
_cell.angle_alpha   90.00
_cell.angle_beta   90.00
_cell.angle_gamma   90.00
#
_symmetry.space_group_name_H-M   'P 1'
#
loop_
_entity.id
_entity.type
_entity.pdbx_description
1 polymer ?
#
loop_
_entity_poly.entity_id
_entity_poly.type
_entity_poly.pdbx_seq_one_letter_code
_entity_poly.pdbx_strand_id
1 'polypeptide(L)'
;MAKRAVRIIAALILPIILLCGCAAEEKRLSAKEYRTAIESAWDKYINSMLDLIEITPLTVDEAAVSEFAKNAEKAQPALKMREQSLKEFSEINPPEKYEALHKQLIAAMDAWEYEQLELHRKMFGVKSVAELEEITKRISEHAENSSENTFPMVYLKIEKALNADNVGE
;
A
#
# COMPACT_ATOMS: atom_id res chain seq x y z
N MET A 1 -24.41 8.47 -52.75
CA MET A 1 -23.52 7.30 -52.52
C MET A 1 -22.39 7.55 -51.50
N ALA A 2 -22.13 8.77 -51.05
CA ALA A 2 -21.08 9.07 -50.06
C ALA A 2 -21.36 8.54 -48.63
N LYS A 3 -22.63 8.38 -48.22
CA LYS A 3 -22.99 7.94 -46.86
C LYS A 3 -22.72 6.45 -46.56
N ARG A 4 -22.54 5.60 -47.59
CA ARG A 4 -22.22 4.16 -47.41
C ARG A 4 -20.70 3.92 -47.30
N ALA A 5 -19.88 4.70 -47.99
CA ALA A 5 -18.42 4.57 -47.93
C ALA A 5 -17.84 4.99 -46.56
N VAL A 6 -18.38 6.05 -45.94
CA VAL A 6 -17.93 6.52 -44.61
C VAL A 6 -18.20 5.49 -43.50
N ARG A 7 -19.28 4.70 -43.60
CA ARG A 7 -19.61 3.65 -42.63
C ARG A 7 -18.69 2.44 -42.72
N ILE A 8 -18.16 2.13 -43.90
CA ILE A 8 -17.25 1.00 -44.12
C ILE A 8 -15.84 1.36 -43.64
N ILE A 9 -15.40 2.62 -43.83
CA ILE A 9 -14.09 3.10 -43.35
C ILE A 9 -14.06 3.16 -41.81
N ALA A 10 -15.14 3.62 -41.17
CA ALA A 10 -15.24 3.61 -39.71
C ALA A 10 -15.25 2.19 -39.12
N ALA A 11 -15.92 1.24 -39.77
CA ALA A 11 -16.01 -0.14 -39.30
C ALA A 11 -14.72 -0.97 -39.47
N LEU A 12 -13.82 -0.55 -40.38
CA LEU A 12 -12.54 -1.24 -40.63
C LEU A 12 -11.35 -0.65 -39.86
N ILE A 13 -11.42 0.62 -39.42
CA ILE A 13 -10.33 1.26 -38.66
C ILE A 13 -10.49 1.05 -37.14
N LEU A 14 -11.73 0.94 -36.64
CA LEU A 14 -12.01 0.69 -35.22
C LEU A 14 -11.42 -0.63 -34.66
N PRO A 15 -11.37 -1.76 -35.40
CA PRO A 15 -10.75 -2.99 -34.88
C PRO A 15 -9.23 -2.93 -34.82
N ILE A 16 -8.56 -2.11 -35.64
CA ILE A 16 -7.10 -2.03 -35.70
C ILE A 16 -6.54 -1.19 -34.54
N ILE A 17 -7.27 -0.15 -34.13
CA ILE A 17 -6.91 0.64 -32.93
C ILE A 17 -7.17 -0.15 -31.64
N LEU A 18 -8.14 -1.08 -31.64
CA LEU A 18 -8.41 -1.98 -30.51
C LEU A 18 -7.44 -3.18 -30.40
N LEU A 19 -6.68 -3.49 -31.45
CA LEU A 19 -5.66 -4.56 -31.45
C LEU A 19 -4.21 -4.04 -31.31
N CYS A 20 -4.02 -2.73 -31.47
CA CYS A 20 -2.80 -2.01 -31.08
C CYS A 20 -2.93 -1.38 -29.70
N GLY A 21 -3.60 -2.08 -28.78
CA GLY A 21 -3.30 -1.97 -27.35
C GLY A 21 -1.88 -2.46 -27.11
N CYS A 22 -0.90 -1.74 -27.66
CA CYS A 22 0.40 -1.62 -27.06
C CYS A 22 0.07 -1.08 -25.67
N ALA A 23 -0.10 -1.99 -24.70
CA ALA A 23 0.48 -1.73 -23.40
C ALA A 23 1.87 -1.22 -23.76
N ALA A 24 2.10 0.09 -23.61
CA ALA A 24 3.44 0.53 -23.34
C ALA A 24 3.79 -0.32 -22.12
N GLU A 25 4.51 -1.42 -22.33
CA GLU A 25 5.05 -2.20 -21.23
C GLU A 25 5.80 -1.15 -20.43
N GLU A 26 5.23 -0.77 -19.30
CA GLU A 26 5.91 0.15 -18.41
C GLU A 26 7.30 -0.44 -18.23
N LYS A 27 8.33 0.38 -18.45
CA LYS A 27 9.69 -0.11 -18.44
C LYS A 27 9.93 -0.71 -17.06
N ARG A 28 10.15 -2.03 -17.00
CA ARG A 28 10.53 -2.70 -15.75
C ARG A 28 11.78 -2.04 -15.19
N LEU A 29 11.81 -1.89 -13.88
CA LEU A 29 12.97 -1.36 -13.18
C LEU A 29 14.15 -2.34 -13.30
N SER A 30 15.37 -1.82 -13.21
CA SER A 30 16.56 -2.61 -12.86
C SER A 30 16.50 -3.02 -11.39
N ALA A 31 17.35 -3.97 -10.97
CA ALA A 31 17.41 -4.40 -9.57
C ALA A 31 17.74 -3.23 -8.62
N LYS A 32 18.64 -2.33 -9.03
CA LYS A 32 18.99 -1.13 -8.26
C LYS A 32 17.84 -0.13 -8.17
N GLU A 33 17.17 0.16 -9.29
CA GLU A 33 16.01 1.06 -9.30
C GLU A 33 14.86 0.49 -8.46
N TYR A 34 14.62 -0.82 -8.54
CA TYR A 34 13.61 -1.52 -7.74
C TYR A 34 13.93 -1.46 -6.24
N ARG A 35 15.18 -1.71 -5.85
CA ARG A 35 15.63 -1.53 -4.47
C ARG A 35 15.35 -0.12 -3.97
N THR A 36 15.76 0.89 -4.71
CA THR A 36 15.54 2.29 -4.29
C THR A 36 14.05 2.61 -4.18
N ALA A 37 13.22 2.13 -5.11
CA ALA A 37 11.79 2.36 -5.08
C ALA A 37 11.11 1.67 -3.87
N ILE A 38 11.45 0.41 -3.61
CA ILE A 38 10.84 -0.37 -2.53
C ILE A 38 11.28 0.15 -1.15
N GLU A 39 12.55 0.52 -0.99
CA GLU A 39 13.08 1.13 0.24
C GLU A 39 12.44 2.51 0.48
N SER A 40 12.29 3.34 -0.57
CA SER A 40 11.67 4.66 -0.43
C SER A 40 10.19 4.58 0.00
N ALA A 41 9.43 3.64 -0.55
CA ALA A 41 8.05 3.40 -0.12
C ALA A 41 8.00 2.85 1.32
N TRP A 42 8.92 1.94 1.66
CA TRP A 42 9.03 1.38 3.00
C TRP A 42 9.40 2.42 4.07
N ASP A 43 10.31 3.34 3.77
CA ASP A 43 10.69 4.41 4.69
C ASP A 43 9.50 5.32 5.01
N LYS A 44 8.67 5.65 4.01
CA LYS A 44 7.43 6.40 4.24
C LYS A 44 6.45 5.61 5.10
N TYR A 45 6.31 4.31 4.83
CA TYR A 45 5.48 3.43 5.63
C TYR A 45 5.92 3.42 7.10
N ILE A 46 7.20 3.16 7.38
CA ILE A 46 7.73 3.11 8.75
C ILE A 46 7.65 4.46 9.45
N ASN A 47 8.03 5.55 8.78
CA ASN A 47 7.94 6.89 9.38
C ASN A 47 6.49 7.24 9.72
N SER A 48 5.53 6.90 8.86
CA SER A 48 4.11 7.10 9.17
C SER A 48 3.65 6.33 10.41
N MET A 49 4.18 5.12 10.63
CA MET A 49 3.87 4.32 11.81
C MET A 49 4.46 4.93 13.08
N LEU A 50 5.71 5.39 13.01
CA LEU A 50 6.39 6.04 14.14
C LEU A 50 5.67 7.34 14.55
N ASP A 51 5.30 8.17 13.57
CA ASP A 51 4.54 9.40 13.80
C ASP A 51 3.19 9.12 14.47
N LEU A 52 2.48 8.06 14.05
CA LEU A 52 1.22 7.66 14.70
C LEU A 52 1.44 7.17 16.13
N ILE A 53 2.48 6.36 16.38
CA ILE A 53 2.80 5.84 17.71
C ILE A 53 3.07 7.00 18.69
N GLU A 54 3.78 8.04 18.25
CA GLU A 54 4.12 9.20 19.10
C GLU A 54 2.89 9.92 19.64
N ILE A 55 1.80 9.93 18.88
CA ILE A 55 0.58 10.69 19.22
C ILE A 55 -0.58 9.79 19.68
N THR A 56 -0.37 8.48 19.79
CA THR A 56 -1.39 7.51 20.19
C THR A 56 -1.40 7.34 21.71
N PRO A 57 -2.51 7.67 22.41
CA PRO A 57 -2.69 7.35 23.82
C PRO A 57 -2.42 5.88 24.13
N LEU A 58 -1.78 5.61 25.28
CA LEU A 58 -1.41 4.26 25.72
C LEU A 58 -2.51 3.55 26.52
N THR A 59 -3.61 4.24 26.82
CA THR A 59 -4.73 3.71 27.61
C THR A 59 -6.02 3.67 26.78
N VAL A 60 -6.99 2.89 27.27
CA VAL A 60 -8.33 2.80 26.71
C VAL A 60 -9.32 3.24 27.79
N ASP A 61 -9.58 4.55 27.82
CA ASP A 61 -10.45 5.20 28.79
C ASP A 61 -11.06 6.50 28.21
N GLU A 62 -11.89 7.20 28.98
CA GLU A 62 -12.53 8.45 28.53
C GLU A 62 -11.52 9.57 28.24
N ALA A 63 -10.39 9.62 28.95
CA ALA A 63 -9.36 10.62 28.70
C ALA A 63 -8.68 10.35 27.35
N ALA A 64 -8.41 9.09 27.03
CA ALA A 64 -7.88 8.66 25.74
C ALA A 64 -8.83 9.04 24.59
N VAL A 65 -10.14 8.85 24.74
CA VAL A 65 -11.14 9.29 23.72
C VAL A 65 -11.02 10.79 23.45
N SER A 66 -10.90 11.62 24.49
CA SER A 66 -10.69 13.06 24.29
C SER A 66 -9.33 13.39 23.66
N GLU A 67 -8.29 12.64 23.97
CA GLU A 67 -6.94 12.85 23.46
C GLU A 67 -6.82 12.45 21.98
N PHE A 68 -7.41 11.32 21.57
CA PHE A 68 -7.53 10.95 20.16
C PHE A 68 -8.21 12.05 19.34
N ALA A 69 -9.31 12.61 19.84
CA ALA A 69 -10.00 13.71 19.17
C ALA A 69 -9.12 14.97 19.02
N LYS A 70 -8.27 15.28 20.02
CA LYS A 70 -7.32 16.40 19.98
C LYS A 70 -6.15 16.14 19.03
N ASN A 71 -5.73 14.90 18.90
CA ASN A 71 -4.61 14.49 18.04
C ASN A 71 -5.06 14.16 16.61
N ALA A 72 -6.37 14.15 16.32
CA ALA A 72 -6.91 13.78 15.01
C ALA A 72 -6.32 14.57 13.84
N GLU A 73 -6.15 15.89 13.99
CA GLU A 73 -5.52 16.74 12.96
C GLU A 73 -4.03 16.43 12.80
N LYS A 74 -3.33 16.15 13.90
CA LYS A 74 -1.90 15.77 13.90
C LYS A 74 -1.66 14.40 13.29
N ALA A 75 -2.64 13.50 13.34
CA ALA A 75 -2.57 12.18 12.73
C ALA A 75 -2.74 12.21 11.19
N GLN A 76 -3.40 13.23 10.64
CA GLN A 76 -3.71 13.26 9.19
C GLN A 76 -2.48 13.18 8.28
N PRO A 77 -1.36 13.88 8.53
CA PRO A 77 -0.17 13.75 7.71
C PRO A 77 0.39 12.33 7.69
N ALA A 78 0.48 11.67 8.85
CA ALA A 78 0.96 10.30 8.95
C ALA A 78 0.02 9.31 8.25
N LEU A 79 -1.30 9.43 8.44
CA LEU A 79 -2.29 8.59 7.74
C LEU A 79 -2.22 8.74 6.22
N LYS A 80 -2.02 9.97 5.71
CA LYS A 80 -1.82 10.23 4.28
C LYS A 80 -0.49 9.69 3.77
N MET A 81 0.57 9.81 4.56
CA MET A 81 1.87 9.24 4.21
C MET A 81 1.81 7.72 4.12
N ARG A 82 1.10 7.07 5.04
CA ARG A 82 0.85 5.62 5.02
C ARG A 82 0.10 5.24 3.75
N GLU A 83 -1.03 5.89 3.46
CA GLU A 83 -1.80 5.67 2.22
C GLU A 83 -0.95 5.85 0.95
N GLN A 84 -0.17 6.93 0.89
CA GLN A 84 0.74 7.21 -0.22
C GLN A 84 1.81 6.12 -0.37
N SER A 85 2.35 5.58 0.74
CA SER A 85 3.33 4.49 0.68
C SER A 85 2.73 3.21 0.07
N LEU A 86 1.51 2.83 0.46
CA LEU A 86 0.81 1.65 -0.07
C LEU A 86 0.53 1.79 -1.58
N LYS A 87 0.15 3.01 -1.98
CA LYS A 87 -0.01 3.34 -3.40
C LYS A 87 1.32 3.22 -4.15
N GLU A 88 2.41 3.75 -3.61
CA GLU A 88 3.72 3.66 -4.24
C GLU A 88 4.19 2.23 -4.40
N PHE A 89 3.95 1.34 -3.41
CA PHE A 89 4.21 -0.09 -3.60
C PHE A 89 3.46 -0.65 -4.81
N SER A 90 2.19 -0.30 -4.97
CA SER A 90 1.34 -0.80 -6.07
C SER A 90 1.76 -0.30 -7.46
N GLU A 91 2.42 0.86 -7.53
CA GLU A 91 2.88 1.49 -8.77
C GLU A 91 4.29 1.02 -9.19
N ILE A 92 4.97 0.24 -8.34
CA ILE A 92 6.29 -0.30 -8.69
C ILE A 92 6.14 -1.39 -9.73
N ASN A 93 6.89 -1.26 -10.83
CA ASN A 93 7.01 -2.29 -11.85
C ASN A 93 8.33 -3.07 -11.69
N PRO A 94 8.31 -4.23 -11.01
CA PRO A 94 9.52 -4.94 -10.62
C PRO A 94 10.25 -5.61 -11.81
N PRO A 95 11.57 -5.85 -11.67
CA PRO A 95 12.30 -6.76 -12.56
C PRO A 95 11.64 -8.15 -12.55
N GLU A 96 11.73 -8.87 -13.67
CA GLU A 96 11.08 -10.18 -13.86
C GLU A 96 11.40 -11.17 -12.70
N LYS A 97 12.66 -11.17 -12.24
CA LYS A 97 13.12 -11.99 -11.11
C LYS A 97 12.33 -11.78 -9.81
N TYR A 98 11.86 -10.56 -9.53
CA TYR A 98 11.15 -10.23 -8.29
C TYR A 98 9.64 -10.13 -8.47
N GLU A 99 9.12 -10.29 -9.69
CA GLU A 99 7.70 -10.07 -10.00
C GLU A 99 6.76 -10.90 -9.13
N ALA A 100 7.04 -12.19 -8.98
CA ALA A 100 6.20 -13.08 -8.18
C ALA A 100 6.16 -12.66 -6.71
N LEU A 101 7.31 -12.25 -6.15
CA LEU A 101 7.42 -11.85 -4.76
C LEU A 101 6.82 -10.46 -4.52
N HIS A 102 6.95 -9.54 -5.49
CA HIS A 102 6.30 -8.24 -5.45
C HIS A 102 4.77 -8.37 -5.55
N LYS A 103 4.25 -9.26 -6.41
CA LYS A 103 2.81 -9.57 -6.43
C LYS A 103 2.31 -10.12 -5.09
N GLN A 104 3.12 -10.94 -4.40
CA GLN A 104 2.81 -11.38 -3.04
C GLN A 104 2.79 -10.20 -2.05
N LEU A 105 3.66 -9.21 -2.20
CA LEU A 105 3.66 -8.01 -1.36
C LEU A 105 2.36 -7.23 -1.51
N ILE A 106 1.92 -6.99 -2.75
CA ILE A 106 0.66 -6.28 -3.03
C ILE A 106 -0.53 -7.07 -2.47
N ALA A 107 -0.58 -8.39 -2.68
CA ALA A 107 -1.64 -9.21 -2.13
C ALA A 107 -1.66 -9.19 -0.59
N ALA A 108 -0.49 -9.21 0.06
CA ALA A 108 -0.37 -9.11 1.51
C ALA A 108 -0.79 -7.73 2.04
N MET A 109 -0.47 -6.68 1.30
CA MET A 109 -0.90 -5.32 1.60
C MET A 109 -2.43 -5.18 1.53
N ASP A 110 -3.03 -5.67 0.43
CA ASP A 110 -4.48 -5.69 0.22
C ASP A 110 -5.24 -6.47 1.30
N ALA A 111 -4.68 -7.61 1.71
CA ALA A 111 -5.34 -8.51 2.66
C ALA A 111 -5.15 -8.12 4.13
N TRP A 112 -4.12 -7.34 4.48
CA TRP A 112 -3.72 -7.12 5.88
C TRP A 112 -3.54 -5.63 6.22
N GLU A 113 -2.77 -4.91 5.41
CA GLU A 113 -2.29 -3.58 5.78
C GLU A 113 -3.34 -2.47 5.58
N TYR A 114 -4.17 -2.57 4.54
CA TYR A 114 -5.24 -1.59 4.33
C TYR A 114 -6.27 -1.58 5.47
N GLU A 115 -6.59 -2.74 6.04
CA GLU A 115 -7.50 -2.79 7.17
C GLU A 115 -6.90 -2.09 8.40
N GLN A 116 -5.60 -2.30 8.65
CA GLN A 116 -4.88 -1.60 9.71
C GLN A 116 -4.91 -0.09 9.52
N LEU A 117 -4.65 0.41 8.31
CA LEU A 117 -4.75 1.84 8.00
C LEU A 117 -6.15 2.40 8.34
N GLU A 118 -7.21 1.70 7.94
CA GLU A 118 -8.59 2.13 8.21
C GLU A 118 -8.95 2.08 9.70
N LEU A 119 -8.43 1.10 10.45
CA LEU A 119 -8.59 1.04 11.90
C LEU A 119 -7.93 2.23 12.60
N HIS A 120 -6.72 2.61 12.18
CA HIS A 120 -6.05 3.80 12.71
C HIS A 120 -6.83 5.07 12.37
N ARG A 121 -7.36 5.22 11.14
CA ARG A 121 -8.24 6.36 10.79
C ARG A 121 -9.45 6.46 11.72
N LYS A 122 -10.10 5.33 12.00
CA LYS A 122 -11.27 5.28 12.90
C LYS A 122 -10.90 5.60 14.34
N MET A 123 -9.73 5.14 14.80
CA MET A 123 -9.25 5.39 16.15
C MET A 123 -9.17 6.89 16.47
N PHE A 124 -8.66 7.71 15.54
CA PHE A 124 -8.61 9.17 15.70
C PHE A 124 -9.97 9.89 15.51
N GLY A 125 -11.02 9.17 15.12
CA GLY A 125 -12.40 9.66 14.99
C GLY A 125 -13.36 9.09 16.04
N VAL A 126 -12.84 8.38 17.04
CA VAL A 126 -13.62 7.65 18.04
C VAL A 126 -14.42 8.59 18.95
N LYS A 127 -15.60 8.17 19.38
CA LYS A 127 -16.51 9.00 20.20
C LYS A 127 -16.85 8.40 21.55
N SER A 128 -16.47 7.14 21.78
CA SER A 128 -16.76 6.43 23.02
C SER A 128 -15.67 5.43 23.37
N VAL A 129 -15.60 5.07 24.66
CA VAL A 129 -14.66 4.04 25.15
C VAL A 129 -14.97 2.69 24.50
N ALA A 130 -16.24 2.33 24.35
CA ALA A 130 -16.64 1.06 23.73
C ALA A 130 -16.15 0.93 22.27
N GLU A 131 -16.25 2.00 21.48
CA GLU A 131 -15.69 2.02 20.12
C GLU A 131 -14.16 1.93 20.14
N LEU A 132 -13.50 2.60 21.09
CA LEU A 132 -12.05 2.56 21.23
C LEU A 132 -11.57 1.15 21.61
N GLU A 133 -12.26 0.48 22.53
CA GLU A 133 -12.02 -0.91 22.91
C GLU A 133 -12.16 -1.86 21.71
N GLU A 134 -13.22 -1.73 20.92
CA GLU A 134 -13.44 -2.54 19.72
C GLU A 134 -12.32 -2.35 18.70
N ILE A 135 -11.97 -1.10 18.39
CA ILE A 135 -10.90 -0.79 17.42
C ILE A 135 -9.56 -1.31 17.93
N THR A 136 -9.23 -1.07 19.20
CA THR A 136 -7.95 -1.50 19.80
C THR A 136 -7.84 -3.02 19.79
N LYS A 137 -8.91 -3.72 20.17
CA LYS A 137 -8.97 -5.18 20.11
C LYS A 137 -8.71 -5.69 18.70
N ARG A 138 -9.34 -5.09 17.69
CA ARG A 138 -9.18 -5.50 16.29
C ARG A 138 -7.77 -5.24 15.75
N ILE A 139 -7.12 -4.16 16.18
CA ILE A 139 -5.70 -3.89 15.87
C ILE A 139 -4.80 -4.94 16.54
N SER A 140 -5.08 -5.31 17.80
CA SER A 140 -4.36 -6.37 18.51
C SER A 140 -4.53 -7.73 17.81
N GLU A 141 -5.75 -8.10 17.42
CA GLU A 141 -6.04 -9.32 16.66
C GLU A 141 -5.25 -9.36 15.33
N HIS A 142 -5.12 -8.22 14.64
CA HIS A 142 -4.28 -8.14 13.43
C HIS A 142 -2.81 -8.42 13.71
N ALA A 143 -2.26 -7.89 14.81
CA ALA A 143 -0.87 -8.11 15.21
C ALA A 143 -0.63 -9.58 15.62
N GLU A 144 -1.57 -10.17 16.36
CA GLU A 144 -1.54 -11.59 16.77
C GLU A 144 -1.67 -12.55 15.56
N ASN A 145 -2.45 -12.17 14.55
CA ASN A 145 -2.59 -12.92 13.30
C ASN A 145 -1.45 -12.66 12.30
N SER A 146 -0.37 -11.99 12.72
CA SER A 146 0.80 -11.81 11.87
C SER A 146 1.43 -13.16 11.52
N SER A 147 1.76 -13.34 10.25
CA SER A 147 2.29 -14.56 9.69
C SER A 147 3.37 -14.24 8.66
N GLU A 148 4.05 -15.25 8.13
CA GLU A 148 5.07 -15.05 7.10
C GLU A 148 4.56 -14.43 5.78
N ASN A 149 3.24 -14.31 5.62
CA ASN A 149 2.58 -13.74 4.44
C ASN A 149 1.96 -12.38 4.72
N THR A 150 2.18 -11.78 5.90
CA THR A 150 1.77 -10.39 6.12
C THR A 150 2.70 -9.42 5.44
N PHE A 151 2.19 -8.21 5.19
CA PHE A 151 2.87 -7.20 4.40
C PHE A 151 4.32 -6.91 4.86
N PRO A 152 4.61 -6.65 6.15
CA PRO A 152 5.98 -6.50 6.63
C PRO A 152 6.87 -7.73 6.39
N MET A 153 6.32 -8.93 6.51
CA MET A 153 7.08 -10.17 6.36
C MET A 153 7.43 -10.46 4.90
N VAL A 154 6.52 -10.14 3.97
CA VAL A 154 6.81 -10.26 2.54
C VAL A 154 7.82 -9.20 2.09
N TYR A 155 7.76 -7.97 2.63
CA TYR A 155 8.80 -6.96 2.40
C TYR A 155 10.19 -7.49 2.81
N LEU A 156 10.31 -8.08 4.00
CA LEU A 156 11.59 -8.66 4.46
C LEU A 156 12.08 -9.80 3.55
N LYS A 157 11.17 -10.59 2.95
CA LYS A 157 11.54 -11.60 1.94
C LYS A 157 12.16 -10.94 0.70
N ILE A 158 11.61 -9.81 0.23
CA ILE A 158 12.15 -9.06 -0.92
C ILE A 158 13.53 -8.48 -0.59
N GLU A 159 13.64 -7.81 0.56
CA GLU A 159 14.89 -7.20 1.03
C GLU A 159 16.01 -8.24 1.14
N LYS A 160 15.70 -9.41 1.72
CA LYS A 160 16.64 -10.55 1.78
C LYS A 160 17.07 -11.04 0.40
N ALA A 161 16.15 -11.13 -0.56
CA ALA A 161 16.47 -11.55 -1.92
C ALA A 161 17.38 -10.54 -2.64
N LEU A 162 17.07 -9.24 -2.50
CA LEU A 162 17.88 -8.16 -3.07
C LEU A 162 19.28 -8.12 -2.45
N ASN A 163 19.42 -8.40 -1.15
CA ASN A 163 20.71 -8.43 -0.46
C ASN A 163 21.57 -9.63 -0.87
N ALA A 164 20.96 -10.80 -1.05
CA ALA A 164 21.68 -11.99 -1.51
C ALA A 164 22.31 -11.80 -2.91
N ASP A 165 21.62 -11.06 -3.78
CA ASP A 165 22.08 -10.79 -5.14
C ASP A 165 23.24 -9.79 -5.20
N ASN A 166 23.31 -8.85 -4.25
CA ASN A 166 24.40 -7.87 -4.15
C ASN A 166 25.71 -8.45 -3.60
N VAL A 167 25.70 -9.61 -2.96
CA VAL A 167 26.92 -10.26 -2.42
C VAL A 167 27.70 -11.02 -3.52
N GLY A 168 27.12 -11.15 -4.72
CA GLY A 168 27.73 -11.82 -5.88
C GLY A 168 28.24 -10.90 -6.99
N GLU A 169 28.11 -9.56 -6.85
CA GLU A 169 28.69 -8.54 -7.73
C GLU A 169 30.00 -7.96 -7.14
#